data_AF-A0AA41Y7X0-F1
#
_entry.id   AF-A0AA41Y7X0-F1
#
_cell.length_a   1.000
_cell.length_b   1.000
_cell.length_c   1.000
_cell.angle_alpha   90.00
_cell.angle_beta   90.00
_cell.angle_gamma   90.00
#
_symmetry.space_group_name_H-M   'P 1'
#
loop_
_entity.id
_entity.type
_entity.pdbx_description
1 polymer ?
#
loop_
_entity_poly.entity_id
_entity_poly.type
_entity_poly.pdbx_seq_one_letter_code
_entity_poly.pdbx_strand_id
1 'polypeptide(L)'
;MRKYYAKVKLNYSNHQQPINQAKYTCTASGRQQAIQQIEQRLNELPPYVSYQIITLSENPFELFNYRAMLRGEYHNGKMSPVPIIVKAESATEASNLAKEVASRIKEIKSFEIGPPHLVSESEPENASLFSKMF
;
A
#
# COMPACT_ATOMS: atom_id res chain seq x y z
N MET A 1 -14.59 -4.81 25.28
CA MET A 1 -14.38 -3.80 24.21
C MET A 1 -13.17 -4.20 23.39
N ARG A 2 -13.16 -3.93 22.09
CA ARG A 2 -12.09 -4.32 21.16
C ARG A 2 -11.50 -3.09 20.48
N LYS A 3 -10.22 -3.16 20.13
CA LYS A 3 -9.52 -2.08 19.42
C LYS A 3 -9.63 -2.32 17.92
N TYR A 4 -10.09 -1.31 17.20
CA TYR A 4 -10.21 -1.32 15.75
C TYR A 4 -9.23 -0.31 15.13
N TYR A 5 -8.79 -0.66 13.94
CA TYR A 5 -7.84 0.06 13.11
C TYR A 5 -8.49 0.30 11.76
N ALA A 6 -8.47 1.54 11.29
CA ALA A 6 -9.08 1.91 10.02
C ALA A 6 -8.12 2.63 9.10
N LYS A 7 -8.15 2.24 7.83
CA LYS A 7 -7.45 2.92 6.74
C LYS A 7 -8.51 3.67 5.94
N VAL A 8 -8.36 4.98 5.82
CA VAL A 8 -9.37 5.86 5.22
C VAL A 8 -8.74 6.67 4.11
N LYS A 9 -9.37 6.68 2.94
CA LYS A 9 -9.01 7.58 1.86
C LYS A 9 -9.71 8.91 2.05
N LEU A 10 -8.96 10.01 2.05
CA LEU A 10 -9.50 11.38 2.15
C LEU A 10 -9.36 12.08 0.80
N ASN A 11 -10.45 12.59 0.26
CA ASN A 11 -10.46 13.31 -1.01
C ASN A 11 -10.60 14.81 -0.75
N TYR A 12 -9.59 15.58 -1.15
CA TYR A 12 -9.52 17.03 -0.98
C TYR A 12 -9.90 17.75 -2.29
N SER A 13 -10.49 18.94 -2.19
CA SER A 13 -10.89 19.76 -3.35
C SER A 13 -9.70 20.38 -4.10
N ASN A 14 -8.56 20.56 -3.43
CA ASN A 14 -7.36 21.17 -4.03
C ASN A 14 -6.31 20.11 -4.37
N HIS A 15 -5.86 20.11 -5.62
CA HIS A 15 -4.86 19.22 -6.22
C HIS A 15 -3.43 19.32 -5.64
N GLN A 16 -3.22 19.95 -4.49
CA GLN A 16 -1.88 20.04 -3.89
C GLN A 16 -1.67 18.93 -2.86
N GLN A 17 -1.09 17.84 -3.37
CA GLN A 17 -0.46 16.70 -2.69
C GLN A 17 -1.24 16.09 -1.52
N PRO A 18 -2.03 15.04 -1.75
CA PRO A 18 -2.75 14.40 -0.67
C PRO A 18 -1.85 13.32 -0.07
N ILE A 19 -1.66 13.38 1.24
CA ILE A 19 -1.58 12.15 2.02
C ILE A 19 -2.99 11.53 1.90
N ASN A 20 -3.20 10.81 0.79
CA ASN A 20 -4.49 10.27 0.35
C ASN A 20 -5.06 9.25 1.33
N GLN A 21 -4.29 8.81 2.31
CA GLN A 21 -4.65 7.72 3.21
C GLN A 21 -4.28 8.10 4.65
N ALA A 22 -5.28 8.09 5.53
CA ALA A 22 -5.11 8.31 6.96
C ALA A 22 -5.45 7.03 7.73
N LYS A 23 -4.72 6.81 8.82
CA LYS A 23 -4.91 5.66 9.71
C LYS A 23 -5.53 6.13 11.01
N TYR A 24 -6.64 5.53 11.38
CA TYR A 24 -7.37 5.83 12.61
C TYR A 24 -7.42 4.61 13.51
N THR A 25 -7.53 4.86 14.82
CA THR A 25 -7.77 3.82 15.80
C THR A 25 -8.88 4.24 16.74
N CYS A 26 -9.73 3.28 17.10
CA CYS A 26 -10.82 3.48 18.05
C CYS A 26 -11.06 2.22 18.88
N THR A 27 -11.79 2.36 19.98
CA THR A 27 -12.18 1.23 20.83
C THR A 27 -13.70 1.13 20.82
N ALA A 28 -14.22 -0.02 20.39
CA ALA A 28 -15.65 -0.21 20.22
C ALA A 28 -16.09 -1.60 20.69
N SER A 29 -17.37 -1.76 21.00
CA SER A 29 -17.96 -3.05 21.36
C SER A 29 -18.22 -3.94 20.13
N GLY A 30 -18.25 -3.35 18.93
CA GLY A 30 -18.38 -4.07 17.67
C GLY A 30 -18.11 -3.21 16.44
N ARG A 31 -18.12 -3.84 15.26
CA ARG A 31 -17.75 -3.22 13.99
C ARG A 31 -18.58 -1.99 13.63
N GLN A 32 -19.90 -2.02 13.81
CA GLN A 32 -20.77 -0.88 13.50
C GLN A 32 -20.47 0.34 14.38
N GLN A 33 -20.24 0.12 15.68
CA GLN A 33 -19.88 1.19 16.60
C GLN A 33 -18.48 1.75 16.28
N ALA A 34 -17.55 0.91 15.84
CA ALA A 34 -16.23 1.36 15.37
C ALA A 34 -16.36 2.29 14.15
N ILE A 35 -17.19 1.91 13.17
CA ILE A 35 -17.49 2.75 12.00
C ILE A 35 -18.01 4.11 12.45
N GLN A 36 -19.05 4.15 13.29
CA GLN A 36 -19.64 5.40 13.77
C GLN A 36 -18.62 6.30 14.47
N GLN A 37 -17.77 5.75 15.34
CA GLN A 37 -16.72 6.52 16.02
C GLN A 37 -15.69 7.09 15.04
N ILE A 38 -15.32 6.33 14.01
CA ILE A 38 -14.39 6.78 12.98
C ILE A 38 -15.04 7.88 12.12
N GLU A 39 -16.29 7.70 11.71
CA GLU A 39 -17.04 8.69 10.93
C GLU A 39 -17.23 10.00 11.71
N GLN A 40 -17.54 9.92 13.00
CA GLN A 40 -17.62 11.10 13.87
C GLN A 40 -16.29 11.85 13.89
N ARG A 41 -15.19 11.14 14.10
CA ARG A 41 -13.84 11.73 14.11
C ARG A 41 -13.46 12.31 12.76
N LEU A 42 -13.87 11.68 11.66
CA LEU A 42 -13.65 12.21 10.32
C LEU A 42 -14.38 13.53 10.14
N ASN A 43 -15.66 13.61 10.51
CA ASN A 43 -16.44 14.85 10.37
C ASN A 43 -15.85 16.05 11.13
N GLU A 44 -15.01 15.81 12.14
CA GLU A 44 -14.27 16.83 12.89
C GLU A 44 -12.97 17.30 12.22
N LEU A 45 -12.57 16.71 11.09
CA LEU A 45 -11.31 16.96 10.37
C LEU A 45 -11.46 17.72 9.03
N PRO A 46 -12.30 18.76 8.90
CA PRO A 46 -12.32 19.55 7.68
C PRO A 46 -10.95 20.23 7.45
N PRO A 47 -10.54 20.48 6.20
CA PRO A 47 -11.38 20.43 5.00
C PRO A 47 -11.09 19.23 4.09
N TYR A 48 -11.99 18.25 4.00
CA TYR A 48 -12.05 17.27 2.90
C TYR A 48 -13.45 17.27 2.28
N VAL A 49 -13.57 16.84 1.01
CA VAL A 49 -14.85 16.79 0.26
C VAL A 49 -15.59 15.48 0.50
N SER A 50 -14.86 14.38 0.52
CA SER A 50 -15.41 13.06 0.78
C SER A 50 -14.35 12.14 1.38
N TYR A 51 -14.80 11.06 2.01
CA TYR A 51 -13.94 9.99 2.51
C TYR A 51 -14.46 8.62 2.11
N GLN A 52 -13.57 7.64 2.10
CA GLN A 52 -13.90 6.23 1.93
C GLN A 52 -13.12 5.40 2.96
N ILE A 53 -13.82 4.62 3.78
CA ILE A 53 -13.17 3.64 4.66
C ILE A 53 -12.73 2.46 3.77
N ILE A 54 -11.42 2.32 3.56
CA ILE A 54 -10.83 1.25 2.76
C ILE A 54 -10.82 -0.05 3.55
N THR A 55 -10.38 0.02 4.82
CA THR A 55 -10.21 -1.15 5.68
C THR A 55 -10.63 -0.80 7.10
N LEU A 56 -11.29 -1.76 7.76
CA LEU A 56 -11.58 -1.73 9.20
C LEU A 56 -11.31 -3.11 9.77
N SER A 57 -10.34 -3.21 10.68
CA SER A 57 -9.85 -4.47 11.21
C SER A 57 -9.47 -4.39 12.69
N GLU A 58 -9.51 -5.54 13.37
CA GLU A 58 -8.91 -5.69 14.71
C GLU A 58 -7.39 -5.93 14.60
N ASN A 59 -6.90 -6.26 13.40
CA ASN A 59 -5.49 -6.49 13.12
C ASN A 59 -4.82 -5.21 12.56
N PRO A 60 -3.83 -4.61 13.26
CA PRO A 60 -3.16 -3.41 12.78
C PRO A 60 -2.35 -3.65 11.50
N PHE A 61 -1.96 -4.89 11.20
CA PHE A 61 -1.19 -5.23 10.01
C PHE A 61 -1.97 -5.00 8.71
N GLU A 62 -3.30 -5.03 8.76
CA GLU A 62 -4.16 -4.78 7.60
C GLU A 62 -4.22 -3.29 7.21
N LEU A 63 -3.63 -2.39 8.00
CA LEU A 63 -3.47 -0.98 7.62
C LEU A 63 -2.25 -0.72 6.72
N PHE A 64 -1.32 -1.67 6.62
CA PHE A 64 -0.10 -1.51 5.86
C PHE A 64 -0.32 -1.89 4.40
N ASN A 65 0.46 -1.29 3.50
CA ASN A 65 0.43 -1.64 2.09
C ASN A 65 1.32 -2.87 1.86
N TYR A 66 1.02 -3.62 0.80
CA TYR A 66 1.85 -4.71 0.31
C TYR A 66 2.80 -4.20 -0.77
N ARG A 67 3.99 -4.81 -0.82
CA ARG A 67 4.96 -4.63 -1.88
C ARG A 67 5.38 -5.95 -2.48
N ALA A 68 5.33 -6.04 -3.80
CA ALA A 68 5.96 -7.11 -4.55
C ALA A 68 7.20 -6.58 -5.27
N MET A 69 8.24 -7.41 -5.37
CA MET A 69 9.47 -7.12 -6.10
C MET A 69 9.54 -7.99 -7.35
N LEU A 70 10.02 -7.42 -8.44
CA LEU A 70 10.27 -8.12 -9.70
C LEU A 70 11.78 -8.36 -9.91
N ARG A 71 12.13 -9.50 -10.49
CA ARG A 71 13.45 -9.78 -11.05
C ARG A 71 13.26 -10.28 -12.48
N GLY A 72 14.13 -9.86 -13.39
CA GLY A 72 14.02 -10.21 -14.81
C GLY A 72 15.25 -10.93 -15.33
N GLU A 73 15.03 -11.96 -16.13
CA GLU A 73 16.04 -12.57 -16.99
C GLU A 73 16.01 -11.88 -18.36
N TYR A 74 17.10 -11.23 -18.74
CA TYR A 74 17.22 -10.58 -20.05
C TYR A 74 17.48 -11.61 -21.15
N HIS A 75 17.20 -11.26 -22.41
CA HIS A 75 17.41 -12.14 -23.57
C HIS A 75 18.86 -12.63 -23.75
N ASN A 76 19.83 -11.96 -23.14
CA ASN A 76 21.24 -12.36 -23.11
C ASN A 76 21.59 -13.36 -21.99
N GLY A 77 20.59 -13.88 -21.26
CA GLY A 77 20.75 -14.83 -20.16
C GLY A 77 21.23 -14.21 -18.85
N LYS A 78 21.44 -12.89 -18.78
CA LYS A 78 21.78 -12.22 -17.53
C LYS A 78 20.52 -12.00 -16.70
N MET A 79 20.53 -12.53 -15.48
CA MET A 79 19.59 -12.13 -14.43
C MET A 79 20.03 -10.77 -13.90
N SER A 80 19.13 -9.79 -13.92
CA SER A 80 19.37 -8.52 -13.25
C SER A 80 18.12 -8.11 -12.48
N PRO A 81 18.29 -7.50 -11.29
CA PRO A 81 17.16 -6.98 -10.56
C PRO A 81 16.48 -5.94 -11.44
N VAL A 82 15.17 -6.08 -11.60
CA VAL A 82 14.34 -5.10 -12.29
C VAL A 82 13.63 -4.39 -11.16
N PRO A 83 14.15 -3.24 -10.72
CA PRO A 83 13.74 -2.63 -9.46
C PRO A 83 12.37 -1.98 -9.65
N ILE A 84 11.35 -2.80 -9.71
CA ILE A 84 9.97 -2.41 -9.82
C ILE A 84 9.30 -2.89 -8.56
N ILE A 85 8.80 -1.89 -7.87
CA ILE A 85 8.21 -1.97 -6.55
C ILE A 85 6.79 -1.52 -6.74
N VAL A 86 5.85 -2.46 -6.67
CA VAL A 86 4.43 -2.12 -6.72
C VAL A 86 3.92 -2.02 -5.30
N LYS A 87 3.22 -0.93 -4.98
CA LYS A 87 2.54 -0.72 -3.70
C LYS A 87 1.05 -1.01 -3.90
N ALA A 88 0.48 -1.89 -3.10
CA ALA A 88 -0.91 -2.32 -3.23
C ALA A 88 -1.60 -2.46 -1.87
N GLU A 89 -2.93 -2.53 -1.86
CA GLU A 89 -3.73 -2.65 -0.63
C GLU A 89 -3.93 -4.10 -0.18
N SER A 90 -3.60 -5.06 -1.05
CA SER A 90 -3.61 -6.49 -0.73
C SER A 90 -2.45 -7.24 -1.38
N ALA A 91 -2.12 -8.42 -0.85
CA ALA A 91 -1.12 -9.31 -1.44
C ALA A 91 -1.51 -9.75 -2.86
N THR A 92 -2.80 -10.02 -3.10
CA THR A 92 -3.34 -10.39 -4.41
C THR A 92 -3.18 -9.26 -5.42
N GLU A 93 -3.55 -8.04 -5.03
CA GLU A 93 -3.39 -6.85 -5.86
C GLU A 93 -1.91 -6.56 -6.15
N ALA A 94 -1.03 -6.66 -5.15
CA ALA A 94 0.42 -6.52 -5.34
C ALA A 94 0.95 -7.53 -6.37
N SER A 95 0.51 -8.79 -6.30
CA SER A 95 0.92 -9.82 -7.26
C SER A 95 0.40 -9.52 -8.68
N ASN A 96 -0.84 -9.06 -8.80
CA ASN A 96 -1.45 -8.74 -10.08
C ASN A 96 -0.79 -7.52 -10.74
N LEU A 97 -0.55 -6.45 -9.97
CA LEU A 97 0.18 -5.27 -10.45
C LEU A 97 1.60 -5.64 -10.86
N ALA A 98 2.29 -6.50 -10.11
CA ALA A 98 3.62 -6.97 -10.47
C ALA A 98 3.60 -7.74 -11.80
N LYS A 99 2.61 -8.62 -12.02
CA LYS A 99 2.43 -9.33 -13.31
C LYS A 99 2.13 -8.39 -14.47
N GLU A 100 1.29 -7.38 -14.23
CA GLU A 100 0.94 -6.39 -15.24
C GLU A 100 2.14 -5.53 -15.64
N VAL A 101 2.96 -5.10 -14.67
CA VAL A 101 4.16 -4.34 -14.99
C VAL A 101 5.18 -5.22 -15.72
N ALA A 102 5.35 -6.47 -15.29
CA ALA A 102 6.21 -7.44 -15.97
C ALA A 102 5.82 -7.64 -17.45
N SER A 103 4.53 -7.78 -17.76
CA SER A 103 4.05 -8.02 -19.13
C SER A 103 4.30 -6.84 -20.08
N ARG A 104 4.54 -5.63 -19.56
CA ARG A 104 4.81 -4.42 -20.35
C ARG A 104 6.29 -4.24 -20.71
N ILE A 105 7.20 -4.98 -20.07
CA ILE A 105 8.64 -4.83 -20.29
C ILE A 105 9.11 -5.86 -21.32
N LYS A 106 9.28 -5.39 -22.56
CA LYS A 106 9.56 -6.24 -23.73
C LYS A 106 10.97 -6.82 -23.79
N GLU A 107 11.91 -6.29 -23.01
CA GLU A 107 13.34 -6.64 -23.04
C GLU A 107 13.69 -7.83 -22.14
N ILE A 108 12.70 -8.34 -21.41
CA ILE A 108 12.88 -9.38 -20.39
C ILE A 108 12.18 -10.65 -20.86
N LYS A 109 12.94 -11.73 -20.91
CA LYS A 109 12.53 -13.06 -21.37
C LYS A 109 11.66 -13.77 -20.35
N SER A 110 11.97 -13.63 -19.06
CA SER A 110 11.21 -14.23 -17.96
C SER A 110 11.31 -13.37 -16.70
N PHE A 111 10.30 -13.44 -15.82
CA PHE A 111 10.29 -12.71 -14.55
C PHE A 111 10.11 -13.65 -13.36
N GLU A 112 10.74 -13.29 -12.26
CA GLU A 112 10.49 -13.85 -10.93
C GLU A 112 9.82 -12.77 -10.07
N ILE A 113 8.64 -13.09 -9.53
CA ILE A 113 7.90 -12.20 -8.62
C ILE A 113 8.17 -12.67 -7.20
N GLY A 114 8.87 -11.84 -6.43
CA GLY A 114 9.08 -12.09 -5.00
C GLY A 114 7.76 -12.04 -4.22
N PRO A 115 7.66 -12.74 -3.07
CA PRO A 115 6.45 -12.74 -2.26
C PRO A 115 6.09 -11.32 -1.79
N PRO A 116 4.82 -10.91 -1.88
CA PRO A 116 4.38 -9.64 -1.33
C PRO A 116 4.66 -9.55 0.17
N HIS A 117 5.22 -8.44 0.65
CA HIS A 117 5.45 -8.18 2.07
C HIS A 117 4.84 -6.85 2.51
N LEU A 118 4.50 -6.74 3.79
CA LEU A 118 3.97 -5.51 4.38
C LEU A 118 5.06 -4.44 4.43
N VAL A 119 4.70 -3.21 4.04
CA VAL A 119 5.60 -2.06 3.99
C VAL A 119 5.16 -1.00 4.99
N SER A 120 6.12 -0.56 5.82
CA SER A 120 5.95 0.62 6.67
C SER A 120 6.07 1.89 5.82
N GLU A 121 5.19 2.88 6.04
CA GLU A 121 5.19 4.16 5.30
C GLU A 121 6.40 5.06 5.62
N SER A 122 7.24 4.65 6.57
CA SER A 122 8.53 5.27 6.88
C SER A 122 9.67 4.77 5.99
N GLU A 123 9.44 3.76 5.14
CA GLU A 123 10.44 3.34 4.16
C GLU A 123 10.43 4.32 2.98
N PRO A 124 11.55 5.03 2.71
CA PRO A 124 11.61 5.90 1.56
C PRO A 124 11.31 5.08 0.29
N GLU A 125 10.47 5.63 -0.59
CA GLU A 125 10.08 5.00 -1.87
C GLU A 125 11.28 4.66 -2.78
N ASN A 126 12.50 5.04 -2.37
CA ASN A 126 13.78 4.75 -3.04
C ASN A 126 14.95 4.37 -2.11
N ALA A 127 14.76 4.14 -0.81
CA ALA A 127 15.90 3.81 0.06
C ALA A 127 16.18 2.31 0.05
N SER A 128 16.95 1.90 -0.96
CA SER A 128 18.09 0.97 -0.84
C SER A 128 18.29 0.13 -2.10
N LEU A 129 18.59 0.79 -3.22
CA LEU A 129 19.48 0.21 -4.24
C LEU A 129 20.82 0.95 -4.31
N PHE A 130 21.00 2.01 -3.51
CA PHE A 130 22.24 2.75 -3.38
C PHE A 130 22.73 2.70 -1.94
N SER A 131 23.35 1.57 -1.58
CA SER A 131 24.25 1.35 -0.44
C SER A 131 24.63 -0.14 -0.50
N LYS A 132 25.81 -0.59 -0.93
CA LYS A 132 27.14 0.00 -1.10
C LYS A 132 27.87 -0.81 -2.18
N MET A 133 28.85 -0.17 -2.82
CA MET A 133 29.92 -0.82 -3.58
C MET A 133 30.52 -1.99 -2.77
N PHE A 134 30.65 -3.15 -3.42
CA PHE A 134 31.78 -4.07 -3.25
C PHE A 134 32.07 -4.71 -4.60
#